data_AF-A0A6B3H4X3-F1
#
_entry.id   AF-A0A6B3H4X3-F1
#
_cell.length_a   1.000
_cell.length_b   1.000
_cell.length_c   1.000
_cell.angle_alpha   90.00
_cell.angle_beta   90.00
_cell.angle_gamma   90.00
#
_symmetry.space_group_name_H-M   'P 1'
#
loop_
_entity.id
_entity.type
_entity.pdbx_description
1 polymer ?
#
loop_
_entity_poly.entity_id
_entity_poly.type
_entity_poly.pdbx_seq_one_letter_code
_entity_poly.pdbx_strand_id
1 'polypeptide(L)' 'WTMVRPELVDFTGRDAGYRYLRSKGNSIEGGTSEVLLNIVAERVLGLPAEPRNDKDVAWKDLSR' A
#
# COMPACT_ATOMS: atom_id res chain seq x y z
N TRP A 1 -2.53 18.13 -22.16
CA TRP A 1 -1.86 16.95 -21.58
C TRP A 1 -2.19 15.78 -22.48
N THR A 2 -1.22 15.25 -23.21
CA THR A 2 -1.45 14.15 -24.15
C THR A 2 -1.21 12.84 -23.40
N MET A 3 -2.18 11.92 -23.41
CA MET A 3 -2.09 10.61 -22.76
C MET A 3 -1.13 9.70 -23.53
N VAL A 4 0.17 9.96 -23.44
CA VAL A 4 1.23 9.12 -24.03
C VAL A 4 1.99 8.37 -22.93
N ARG A 5 2.39 7.13 -23.23
CA ARG A 5 3.25 6.35 -22.34
C ARG A 5 4.63 7.04 -22.26
N PRO A 6 5.16 7.34 -21.07
CA PRO A 6 6.50 7.89 -20.94
C PRO A 6 7.55 6.91 -21.45
N GLU A 7 8.51 7.39 -22.24
CA GLU A 7 9.67 6.60 -22.71
C GLU A 7 10.76 6.50 -21.64
N LEU A 8 10.83 7.49 -20.73
CA LEU A 8 11.80 7.56 -19.64
C LEU A 8 11.06 7.72 -18.30
N VAL A 9 11.51 6.99 -17.28
CA VAL A 9 11.09 7.22 -15.90
C VAL A 9 12.05 8.23 -15.29
N ASP A 10 11.53 9.42 -14.95
CA ASP A 10 12.30 10.46 -14.28
C ASP A 10 11.74 10.73 -12.88
N PHE A 11 12.52 10.35 -11.88
CA PHE A 11 12.19 10.52 -10.47
C PHE A 11 12.47 11.94 -9.95
N THR A 12 13.18 12.77 -10.72
CA THR A 12 13.73 14.07 -10.29
C THR A 12 13.54 15.25 -11.24
N GLY A 13 12.88 15.09 -12.39
CA GLY A 13 12.66 16.20 -13.34
C GLY A 13 11.37 17.00 -13.11
N ARG A 14 10.51 16.57 -12.18
CA ARG A 14 9.26 17.29 -11.87
C ARG A 14 9.47 18.28 -10.72
N ASP A 15 8.68 19.35 -10.67
CA ASP A 15 8.75 20.36 -9.61
C ASP A 15 8.38 19.81 -8.21
N ALA A 16 8.68 20.58 -7.17
CA ALA A 16 8.43 20.19 -5.78
C ALA A 16 6.94 20.00 -5.46
N GLY A 17 6.05 20.79 -6.07
CA GLY A 17 4.60 20.69 -5.86
C GLY A 17 4.03 19.39 -6.42
N TYR A 18 4.43 19.02 -7.64
CA TYR A 18 4.10 17.72 -8.23
C TYR A 18 4.56 16.56 -7.33
N ARG A 19 5.81 16.60 -6.86
CA ARG A 19 6.37 15.52 -6.02
C ARG A 19 5.66 15.39 -4.69
N TYR A 20 5.32 16.51 -4.05
CA TYR A 20 4.56 16.51 -2.81
C TYR A 20 3.23 15.78 -3.00
N LEU A 21 2.48 16.12 -4.05
CA LEU A 21 1.20 15.45 -4.34
C LEU A 21 1.39 13.98 -4.72
N ARG A 22 2.39 13.64 -5.54
CA ARG A 22 2.68 12.25 -5.93
C ARG A 22 3.07 11.38 -4.73
N SER A 23 3.77 11.93 -3.74
CA SER A 23 4.22 11.18 -2.55
C SER A 23 3.07 10.56 -1.77
N LYS A 24 1.87 11.16 -1.81
CA LYS A 24 0.67 10.62 -1.15
C LYS A 24 0.24 9.27 -1.71
N GLY A 25 0.52 9.00 -2.99
CA GLY A 25 0.28 7.67 -3.59
C GLY A 25 1.18 6.59 -3.00
N ASN A 26 2.38 6.95 -2.55
CA ASN A 26 3.33 5.98 -1.98
C ASN A 26 2.80 5.30 -0.72
N SER A 27 1.90 5.95 0.03
CA SER A 27 1.37 5.38 1.28
C SER A 27 0.26 4.36 1.06
N ILE A 28 -0.11 4.03 -0.19
CA ILE A 28 -1.14 3.05 -0.54
C ILE A 28 -0.69 2.06 -1.61
N GLU A 29 0.29 2.42 -2.45
CA GLU A 29 0.75 1.58 -3.54
C GLU A 29 1.62 0.43 -3.02
N GLY A 30 1.23 -0.82 -3.31
CA GLY A 30 1.92 -2.01 -2.79
C GLY A 30 1.55 -2.39 -1.35
N GLY A 31 0.56 -1.71 -0.76
CA GLY A 31 0.11 -1.90 0.63
C GLY A 31 0.08 -0.56 1.34
N THR A 32 -0.94 -0.33 2.17
CA THR A 32 -0.98 0.91 2.95
C THR A 32 0.07 0.91 4.05
N SER A 33 0.46 2.10 4.51
CA SER A 33 1.37 2.24 5.65
C SER A 33 0.93 1.39 6.84
N GLU A 34 -0.37 1.38 7.15
CA GLU A 34 -0.95 0.64 8.27
C GLU A 34 -0.80 -0.88 8.07
N VAL A 35 -1.08 -1.38 6.87
CA VAL A 35 -0.91 -2.81 6.55
C VAL A 35 0.55 -3.23 6.69
N LEU A 36 1.48 -2.42 6.16
CA LEU A 36 2.91 -2.72 6.26
C LEU A 36 3.42 -2.66 7.70
N LEU A 37 2.93 -1.71 8.50
CA LEU A 37 3.25 -1.62 9.92
C LEU A 37 2.71 -2.84 10.70
N ASN A 38 1.50 -3.31 10.40
CA ASN A 38 0.96 -4.55 10.98
C ASN A 38 1.82 -5.77 10.61
N ILE A 39 2.28 -5.86 9.36
CA ILE A 39 3.19 -6.94 8.94
C ILE A 39 4.50 -6.92 9.75
N VAL A 40 5.10 -5.75 9.96
CA VAL A 40 6.31 -5.61 10.77
C VAL A 40 6.02 -5.97 12.24
N ALA A 41 4.92 -5.48 12.80
CA ALA A 41 4.49 -5.79 14.17
C ALA A 41 4.36 -7.30 14.39
N GLU A 42 3.65 -8.01 13.52
CA GLU A 42 3.41 -9.45 13.66
C GLU A 42 4.64 -10.29 13.31
N ARG A 43 5.28 -10.03 12.16
CA ARG A 43 6.29 -10.94 11.60
C ARG A 43 7.71 -10.66 12.08
N VAL A 44 8.01 -9.41 12.42
CA VAL A 44 9.37 -9.01 12.84
C VAL A 44 9.40 -8.84 14.35
N LEU A 45 8.42 -8.13 14.92
CA LEU A 45 8.39 -7.82 16.35
C LEU A 45 7.67 -8.89 17.19
N GLY A 46 6.94 -9.81 16.57
CA GLY A 46 6.21 -10.88 17.28
C GLY A 46 5.05 -10.39 18.13
N LEU A 47 4.51 -9.20 17.82
CA LEU A 47 3.34 -8.68 18.51
C LEU A 47 2.08 -9.51 18.15
N PRO A 48 1.07 -9.55 19.03
CA PRO A 48 -0.17 -10.23 18.74
C PRO A 48 -0.82 -9.73 17.45
N ALA A 49 -1.25 -10.66 16.60
CA ALA A 49 -1.96 -10.33 15.38
C ALA A 49 -3.33 -9.73 15.67
N GLU A 50 -3.80 -8.86 14.78
CA GLU A 50 -5.17 -8.35 14.87
C GLU A 50 -6.18 -9.52 14.76
N PRO A 51 -7.28 -9.49 15.54
CA PRO A 51 -8.31 -10.52 15.45
C PRO A 51 -8.89 -10.62 14.04
N ARG A 52 -8.76 -11.80 13.45
CA ARG A 52 -9.22 -12.10 12.09
C ARG A 52 -10.10 -13.33 12.09
N ASN A 53 -11.37 -13.13 11.76
CA ASN A 53 -12.39 -14.18 11.64
C ASN A 53 -12.45 -14.79 10.24
N ASP A 54 -11.73 -14.23 9.27
CA ASP A 54 -11.76 -14.60 7.85
C ASP A 54 -10.66 -15.58 7.43
N LYS A 55 -9.58 -15.67 8.21
CA LYS A 55 -8.30 -16.26 7.76
C LYS A 55 -8.40 -17.74 7.35
N ASP A 56 -9.25 -18.49 8.04
CA ASP A 56 -9.39 -19.95 7.87
C ASP A 56 -10.74 -20.33 7.25
N VAL A 57 -11.51 -19.35 6.78
CA VAL A 57 -12.84 -19.55 6.19
C VAL A 57 -12.77 -19.25 4.70
N ALA A 58 -13.29 -20.16 3.87
CA ALA A 58 -13.38 -19.90 2.44
C ALA A 58 -14.33 -18.72 2.18
N TRP A 59 -14.01 -17.89 1.19
CA TRP A 59 -14.76 -16.65 0.92
C TRP A 59 -16.28 -16.83 0.78
N LYS A 60 -16.73 -17.97 0.24
CA LYS A 60 -18.15 -18.27 0.05
C LYS A 60 -18.90 -18.55 1.36
N ASP A 61 -18.17 -18.93 2.39
CA ASP A 61 -18.71 -19.39 3.68
C ASP A 61 -18.68 -18.30 4.76
N LEU A 62 -18.22 -17.09 4.42
CA LEU A 62 -18.26 -15.93 5.31
C LEU A 62 -19.70 -15.41 5.51
N SER A 63 -20.05 -15.05 6.75
CA SER A 63 -21.34 -14.44 7.07
C SER A 63 -21.49 -13.08 6.37
N ARG A 64 -22.65 -12.84 5.74
CA ARG A 64 -23.02 -11.57 5.10
C ARG A 64 -24.03 -10.79 5.93
#